data_AF-A8N5P1-F1
#
_entry.id   AF-A8N5P1-F1
#
_cell.length_a   1.000
_cell.length_b   1.000
_cell.length_c   1.000
_cell.angle_alpha   90.00
_cell.angle_beta   90.00
_cell.angle_gamma   90.00
#
_symmetry.space_group_name_H-M   'P 1'
#
loop_
_entity.id
_entity.type
_entity.pdbx_description
1 polymer ?
#
loop_
_entity_poly.entity_id
_entity_poly.type
_entity_poly.pdbx_seq_one_letter_code
_entity_poly.pdbx_strand_id
1 'polypeptide(L)'
;MSTPKPGRFAAYSTALQSIAKRTGTPLSSLVLSFGILHEVTAVAPLFIIFYGARTFGVGDRLVQEISEDLNSHNAGEDGAPVDAMQWGRRKLATWMDDGYAWTARVGTRYGVFGYEKRQSGEKVDIEALNQVPGRLAGDVANAVIAYAATKAMFPLRIGLSLYLSPAFSRGIVEPIRTSVVGLFRRQ
;
A
#
# COMPACT_ATOMS: atom_id res chain seq x y z
N MET A 1 -31.13 -4.78 -24.11
CA MET A 1 -30.12 -3.71 -24.15
C MET A 1 -29.23 -3.85 -22.93
N SER A 2 -27.99 -4.30 -23.11
CA SER A 2 -27.03 -4.50 -22.02
C SER A 2 -26.44 -3.15 -21.63
N THR A 3 -26.71 -2.67 -20.41
CA THR A 3 -26.04 -1.47 -19.89
C THR A 3 -24.54 -1.77 -19.75
N PRO A 4 -23.64 -0.94 -20.32
CA PRO A 4 -22.21 -1.15 -20.17
C PRO A 4 -21.85 -1.04 -18.68
N LYS A 5 -21.19 -2.07 -18.14
CA LYS A 5 -20.68 -2.05 -16.76
C LYS A 5 -19.74 -0.84 -16.62
N PRO A 6 -19.96 0.06 -15.66
CA PRO A 6 -19.05 1.17 -15.44
C PRO A 6 -17.66 0.59 -15.14
N GLY A 7 -16.66 1.01 -15.92
CA GLY A 7 -15.28 0.58 -15.69
C GLY A 7 -14.83 0.98 -14.28
N ARG A 8 -13.93 0.21 -13.67
CA ARG A 8 -13.39 0.47 -12.32
C ARG A 8 -12.82 1.89 -12.15
N PHE A 9 -12.46 2.52 -13.27
CA PHE A 9 -11.94 3.88 -13.36
C PHE A 9 -12.99 4.98 -13.54
N ALA A 10 -14.24 4.62 -13.87
CA ALA A 10 -15.30 5.59 -14.16
C ALA A 10 -15.69 6.43 -12.93
N ALA A 11 -15.64 5.84 -11.74
CA ALA A 11 -15.89 6.57 -10.50
C ALA A 11 -14.78 7.62 -10.22
N TYR A 12 -13.52 7.24 -10.40
CA TYR A 12 -12.37 8.13 -10.21
C TYR A 12 -12.33 9.24 -11.27
N SER A 13 -12.59 8.93 -12.54
CA SER A 13 -12.62 9.93 -13.60
C SER A 13 -13.75 10.95 -13.40
N THR A 14 -14.92 10.51 -12.94
CA THR A 14 -16.05 11.39 -12.63
C THR A 14 -15.72 12.32 -11.45
N ALA A 15 -15.11 11.79 -10.39
CA ALA A 15 -14.65 12.58 -9.26
C ALA A 15 -13.60 13.62 -9.69
N LEU A 16 -12.58 13.24 -10.44
CA LEU A 16 -11.55 14.15 -10.94
C LEU A 16 -12.14 15.21 -11.90
N GLN A 17 -13.10 14.86 -12.74
CA GLN A 17 -13.80 15.82 -13.60
C GLN A 17 -14.60 16.84 -12.78
N SER A 18 -15.28 16.39 -11.72
CA SER A 18 -16.00 17.29 -10.81
C SER A 18 -15.06 18.26 -10.10
N ILE A 19 -13.89 17.78 -9.69
CA ILE A 19 -12.88 18.58 -9.01
C ILE A 19 -12.29 19.59 -9.99
N ALA A 20 -11.88 19.17 -11.18
CA ALA A 20 -11.37 20.04 -12.23
C ALA A 20 -12.35 21.18 -12.59
N LYS A 21 -13.66 20.89 -12.67
CA LYS A 21 -14.70 21.91 -12.90
C LYS A 21 -14.79 22.92 -11.75
N ARG A 22 -14.61 22.50 -10.50
CA ARG A 22 -14.65 23.37 -9.32
C ARG A 22 -13.37 24.18 -9.12
N THR A 23 -12.22 23.62 -9.50
CA THR A 23 -10.90 24.21 -9.26
C THR A 23 -10.36 24.93 -10.49
N GLY A 24 -10.98 24.81 -11.66
CA GLY A 24 -10.49 25.42 -12.90
C GLY A 24 -9.12 24.90 -13.36
N THR A 25 -8.64 23.79 -12.79
CA THR A 25 -7.35 23.17 -13.16
C THR A 25 -7.53 22.25 -14.38
N PRO A 26 -6.58 22.21 -15.33
CA PRO A 26 -6.66 21.30 -16.46
C PRO A 26 -6.74 19.84 -16.01
N LEU A 27 -7.68 19.08 -16.58
CA LEU A 27 -7.94 17.69 -16.17
C LEU A 27 -6.69 16.80 -16.28
N SER A 28 -5.87 16.99 -17.31
CA SER A 28 -4.63 16.23 -17.53
C SER A 28 -3.60 16.46 -16.42
N SER A 29 -3.41 17.71 -16.00
CA SER A 29 -2.51 18.06 -14.88
C SER A 29 -3.01 17.49 -13.56
N LEU A 30 -4.33 17.49 -13.35
CA LEU A 30 -4.95 16.95 -12.15
C LEU A 30 -4.83 15.42 -12.08
N VAL A 31 -5.04 14.72 -13.20
CA VAL A 31 -4.84 13.26 -13.30
C VAL A 31 -3.39 12.89 -13.03
N LEU A 32 -2.43 13.64 -13.60
CA LEU A 32 -1.01 13.42 -13.35
C LEU A 32 -0.66 13.64 -11.87
N SER A 33 -1.16 14.73 -11.27
CA SER A 33 -0.97 15.03 -9.85
C SER A 33 -1.53 13.93 -8.95
N PHE A 34 -2.73 13.46 -9.25
CA PHE A 34 -3.37 12.36 -8.55
C PHE A 34 -2.51 11.09 -8.64
N GLY A 35 -2.04 10.73 -9.84
CA GLY A 35 -1.18 9.57 -10.04
C GLY A 35 0.11 9.67 -9.22
N ILE A 36 0.81 10.80 -9.28
CA ILE A 36 2.05 11.01 -8.52
C ILE A 36 1.80 10.88 -7.02
N LEU A 37 0.77 11.55 -6.50
CA LEU A 37 0.43 11.47 -5.08
C LEU A 37 0.01 10.06 -4.66
N HIS A 38 -0.72 9.35 -5.52
CA HIS A 38 -1.13 7.99 -5.28
C HIS A 38 0.09 7.06 -5.11
N GLU A 39 1.10 7.21 -5.97
CA GLU A 39 2.34 6.44 -5.89
C GLU A 39 3.17 6.82 -4.66
N VAL A 40 3.34 8.11 -4.39
CA VAL A 40 4.09 8.57 -3.20
C VAL A 40 3.44 8.08 -1.91
N THR A 41 2.11 8.15 -1.83
CA THR A 41 1.35 7.65 -0.68
C THR A 41 1.27 6.12 -0.63
N ALA A 42 1.67 5.40 -1.68
CA ALA A 42 1.84 3.96 -1.65
C ALA A 42 3.22 3.55 -1.10
N VAL A 43 4.27 4.27 -1.49
CA VAL A 43 5.67 3.95 -1.16
C VAL A 43 6.09 4.50 0.20
N ALA A 44 5.77 5.76 0.51
CA ALA A 44 6.25 6.42 1.72
C ALA A 44 5.78 5.71 3.01
N PRO A 45 4.50 5.31 3.17
CA PRO A 45 4.07 4.62 4.39
C PRO A 45 4.76 3.28 4.59
N LEU A 46 5.07 2.55 3.52
CA LEU A 46 5.78 1.27 3.62
C LEU A 46 7.14 1.46 4.30
N PHE A 47 7.92 2.45 3.85
CA PHE A 47 9.22 2.77 4.43
C PHE A 47 9.10 3.35 5.84
N ILE A 48 8.19 4.31 6.05
CA ILE A 48 8.00 4.96 7.35
C ILE A 48 7.62 3.92 8.41
N ILE A 49 6.66 3.04 8.12
CA ILE A 49 6.18 2.04 9.07
C ILE A 49 7.28 0.99 9.31
N PHE A 50 7.97 0.54 8.26
CA PHE A 50 9.07 -0.43 8.41
C PHE A 50 10.18 0.12 9.31
N TYR A 51 10.72 1.31 8.98
CA TYR A 51 11.81 1.89 9.76
C TYR A 51 11.33 2.32 11.15
N GLY A 52 10.09 2.77 11.30
CA GLY A 52 9.49 3.04 12.60
C GLY A 52 9.46 1.78 13.47
N ALA A 53 8.85 0.70 12.97
CA ALA A 53 8.75 -0.58 13.68
C ALA A 53 10.13 -1.13 14.04
N ARG A 54 11.09 -1.03 13.12
CA ARG A 54 12.48 -1.43 13.34
C ARG A 54 13.20 -0.58 14.39
N THR A 55 13.02 0.74 14.37
CA THR A 55 13.69 1.66 15.30
C THR A 55 13.16 1.49 16.73
N PHE A 56 11.86 1.23 16.87
CA PHE A 56 11.23 1.00 18.17
C PHE A 56 11.29 -0.47 18.63
N GLY A 57 11.74 -1.39 17.77
CA GLY A 57 11.81 -2.83 18.07
C GLY A 57 10.44 -3.45 18.36
N VAL A 58 9.38 -2.91 17.78
CA VAL A 58 7.99 -3.32 18.08
C VAL A 58 7.44 -4.34 17.10
N GLY A 59 8.10 -4.60 15.96
CA GLY A 59 7.58 -5.48 14.91
C GLY A 59 7.17 -6.87 15.41
N ASP A 60 8.08 -7.57 16.09
CA ASP A 60 7.82 -8.94 16.58
C ASP A 60 6.66 -8.98 17.59
N ARG A 61 6.65 -8.04 18.54
CA ARG A 61 5.60 -7.95 19.57
C ARG A 61 4.24 -7.67 18.95
N LEU A 62 4.18 -6.73 18.01
CA LEU A 62 2.95 -6.35 17.36
C LEU A 62 2.39 -7.50 16.52
N VAL A 63 3.24 -8.22 15.78
CA VAL A 63 2.82 -9.41 15.03
C VAL A 63 2.25 -10.47 15.97
N GLN A 64 2.93 -10.76 17.07
CA GLN A 64 2.48 -11.79 18.02
C GLN A 64 1.14 -11.41 18.66
N GLU A 65 1.01 -10.18 19.19
CA GLU A 65 -0.23 -9.69 19.80
C GLU A 65 -1.40 -9.72 18.81
N ILE A 66 -1.17 -9.28 17.57
CA ILE A 66 -2.19 -9.31 16.53
C ILE A 66 -2.56 -10.75 16.16
N SER A 67 -1.59 -11.64 15.97
CA SER A 67 -1.85 -13.04 15.65
C SER A 67 -2.61 -13.76 16.77
N GLU A 68 -2.31 -13.48 18.04
CA GLU A 68 -3.03 -14.02 19.20
C GLU A 68 -4.47 -13.47 19.31
N ASP A 69 -4.70 -12.17 19.08
CA ASP A 69 -6.04 -11.58 19.05
C ASP A 69 -6.90 -12.15 17.90
N LEU A 70 -6.28 -12.34 16.73
CA LEU A 70 -6.93 -12.95 15.57
C LEU A 70 -7.31 -14.41 15.85
N ASN A 71 -6.43 -15.21 16.45
CA ASN A 71 -6.68 -16.63 16.70
C ASN A 71 -7.71 -16.87 17.81
N SER A 72 -7.68 -16.07 18.88
CA SER A 72 -8.61 -16.19 20.02
C SER A 72 -10.08 -15.93 19.63
N HIS A 73 -10.32 -15.02 18.69
CA HIS A 73 -11.69 -14.65 18.28
C HIS A 73 -12.25 -15.50 17.13
N ASN A 74 -11.43 -16.26 16.41
CA ASN A 74 -11.93 -17.22 15.42
C ASN A 74 -12.45 -18.52 16.07
N ALA A 75 -12.17 -18.75 17.36
CA ALA A 75 -12.62 -19.92 18.10
C ALA A 75 -14.04 -19.78 18.69
N GLY A 76 -14.69 -18.62 18.54
CA GLY A 76 -16.04 -18.37 19.02
C GLY A 76 -16.88 -17.61 18.00
N GLU A 77 -18.13 -18.06 17.82
CA GLU A 77 -19.23 -17.42 17.07
C GLU A 77 -19.42 -17.82 15.59
N ASP A 78 -19.79 -19.08 15.39
CA ASP A 78 -20.67 -19.50 14.30
C ASP A 78 -22.10 -18.95 14.55
N GLY A 79 -22.43 -17.75 14.05
CA GLY A 79 -23.84 -17.35 13.91
C GLY A 79 -24.25 -15.88 14.02
N ALA A 80 -23.35 -14.94 14.34
CA ALA A 80 -23.71 -13.51 14.47
C ALA A 80 -23.62 -12.74 13.13
N PRO A 81 -24.43 -11.68 12.93
CA PRO A 81 -24.35 -10.82 11.74
C PRO A 81 -22.95 -10.17 11.63
N VAL A 82 -22.41 -10.13 10.41
CA VAL A 82 -21.04 -9.68 10.13
C VAL A 82 -20.84 -8.23 10.59
N ASP A 83 -20.27 -8.05 11.77
CA ASP A 83 -19.84 -6.75 12.27
C ASP A 83 -18.61 -6.25 11.47
N ALA A 84 -18.52 -4.94 11.25
CA ALA A 84 -17.45 -4.31 10.49
C ALA A 84 -16.06 -4.62 11.10
N MET A 85 -16.00 -4.80 12.42
CA MET A 85 -14.80 -5.22 13.14
C MET A 85 -14.36 -6.64 12.74
N GLN A 86 -15.28 -7.60 12.66
CA GLN A 86 -14.97 -8.99 12.29
C GLN A 86 -14.53 -9.12 10.83
N TRP A 87 -15.10 -8.31 9.93
CA TRP A 87 -14.61 -8.20 8.55
C TRP A 87 -13.19 -7.61 8.51
N GLY A 88 -12.94 -6.55 9.27
CA GLY A 88 -11.64 -5.89 9.35
C GLY A 88 -10.53 -6.83 9.84
N ARG A 89 -10.80 -7.60 10.90
CA ARG A 89 -9.88 -8.61 11.45
C ARG A 89 -9.54 -9.71 10.44
N ARG A 90 -10.55 -10.29 9.79
CA ARG A 90 -10.34 -11.29 8.73
C ARG A 90 -9.49 -10.75 7.58
N LYS A 91 -9.72 -9.49 7.18
CA LYS A 91 -8.91 -8.84 6.15
C LYS A 91 -7.48 -8.59 6.60
N LEU A 92 -7.28 -8.19 7.84
CA LEU A 92 -5.97 -7.97 8.40
C LEU A 92 -5.17 -9.28 8.47
N ALA A 93 -5.78 -10.39 8.89
CA ALA A 93 -5.18 -11.72 8.84
C ALA A 93 -4.71 -12.07 7.42
N THR A 94 -5.60 -11.93 6.41
CA THR A 94 -5.23 -12.16 5.00
C THR A 94 -4.08 -11.27 4.54
N TRP A 95 -4.04 -10.00 4.99
CA TRP A 95 -2.95 -9.09 4.62
C TRP A 95 -1.63 -9.42 5.30
N MET A 96 -1.65 -9.98 6.51
CA MET A 96 -0.46 -10.51 7.16
C MET A 96 0.08 -11.71 6.41
N ASP A 97 -0.77 -12.69 6.06
CA ASP A 97 -0.37 -13.86 5.27
C ASP A 97 0.23 -13.46 3.92
N ASP A 98 -0.46 -12.55 3.21
CA ASP A 98 0.05 -11.94 1.97
C ASP A 98 1.40 -11.23 2.19
N GLY A 99 1.55 -10.61 3.36
CA GLY A 99 2.75 -9.90 3.79
C GLY A 99 3.93 -10.83 3.98
N TYR A 100 3.73 -11.99 4.61
CA TYR A 100 4.76 -13.02 4.74
C TYR A 100 5.20 -13.52 3.36
N ALA A 101 4.26 -13.87 2.49
CA ALA A 101 4.56 -14.33 1.13
C ALA A 101 5.23 -13.25 0.27
N TRP A 102 4.85 -11.97 0.43
CA TRP A 102 5.52 -10.86 -0.24
C TRP A 102 6.94 -10.66 0.29
N THR A 103 7.12 -10.68 1.62
CA THR A 103 8.41 -10.47 2.28
C THR A 103 9.40 -11.58 1.92
N ALA A 104 8.97 -12.85 1.92
CA ALA A 104 9.81 -13.96 1.48
C ALA A 104 10.24 -13.81 0.01
N ARG A 105 9.33 -13.42 -0.89
CA ARG A 105 9.64 -13.21 -2.31
C ARG A 105 10.60 -12.05 -2.55
N VAL A 106 10.40 -10.92 -1.88
CA VAL A 106 11.25 -9.72 -2.03
C VAL A 106 12.59 -9.94 -1.35
N GLY A 107 12.55 -10.49 -0.13
CA GLY A 107 13.69 -10.91 0.66
C GLY A 107 14.65 -11.78 -0.12
N THR A 108 14.16 -12.92 -0.61
CA THR A 108 14.98 -13.85 -1.40
C THR A 108 15.40 -13.27 -2.75
N ARG A 109 14.57 -12.45 -3.41
CA ARG A 109 14.95 -11.85 -4.70
C ARG A 109 16.15 -10.90 -4.58
N TYR A 110 16.21 -10.13 -3.49
CA TYR A 110 17.20 -9.07 -3.34
C TYR A 110 18.27 -9.37 -2.28
N GLY A 111 18.11 -10.43 -1.48
CA GLY A 111 18.99 -10.73 -0.35
C GLY A 111 18.79 -9.76 0.82
N VAL A 112 17.54 -9.40 1.12
CA VAL A 112 17.17 -8.40 2.14
C VAL A 112 16.36 -9.03 3.27
N PHE A 113 16.22 -8.35 4.41
CA PHE A 113 15.54 -8.86 5.62
C PHE A 113 16.16 -10.14 6.21
N GLY A 114 17.45 -10.38 5.92
CA GLY A 114 18.18 -11.57 6.34
C GLY A 114 18.01 -12.79 5.44
N TYR A 115 17.21 -12.70 4.37
CA TYR A 115 17.15 -13.74 3.35
C TYR A 115 18.40 -13.75 2.48
N GLU A 116 18.82 -14.94 2.04
CA GLU A 116 19.86 -15.08 1.02
C GLU A 116 19.30 -14.74 -0.35
N LYS A 117 20.15 -14.10 -1.17
CA LYS A 117 19.78 -13.75 -2.54
C LYS A 117 19.70 -15.02 -3.38
N ARG A 118 18.50 -15.31 -3.86
CA ARG A 118 18.17 -16.45 -4.73
C ARG A 118 19.07 -16.49 -5.96
N GLN A 119 19.60 -17.67 -6.25
CA GLN A 119 20.24 -17.96 -7.53
C GLN A 119 19.19 -18.30 -8.59
N SER A 120 19.42 -17.86 -9.82
CA SER A 120 18.45 -18.02 -10.91
C SER A 120 18.16 -19.51 -11.17
N GLY A 121 16.91 -19.93 -10.95
CA GLY A 121 16.43 -21.32 -11.19
C GLY A 121 16.04 -22.12 -9.94
N GLU A 122 16.44 -21.69 -8.74
CA GLU A 122 16.16 -22.38 -7.48
C GLU A 122 14.68 -22.24 -7.07
N LYS A 123 13.96 -23.31 -6.67
CA LYS A 123 12.56 -23.16 -6.20
C LYS A 123 12.55 -22.64 -4.77
N VAL A 124 11.78 -21.58 -4.52
CA VAL A 124 11.65 -20.98 -3.18
C VAL A 124 10.57 -21.74 -2.43
N ASP A 125 10.97 -22.42 -1.37
CA ASP A 125 10.07 -22.96 -0.36
C ASP A 125 9.77 -21.85 0.66
N ILE A 126 8.56 -21.27 0.58
CA ILE A 126 8.16 -20.15 1.43
C ILE A 126 7.89 -20.63 2.87
N GLU A 127 7.42 -21.86 3.05
CA GLU A 127 7.18 -22.44 4.38
C GLU A 127 8.47 -22.69 5.14
N ALA A 128 9.52 -23.22 4.50
CA ALA A 128 10.81 -23.47 5.13
C ALA A 128 11.52 -22.17 5.57
N LEU A 129 11.32 -21.09 4.82
CA LEU A 129 11.92 -19.78 5.06
C LEU A 129 11.32 -19.04 6.27
N ASN A 130 10.07 -19.34 6.62
CA ASN A 130 9.41 -18.75 7.79
C ASN A 130 9.88 -19.37 9.13
N GLN A 131 10.73 -20.42 9.10
CA GLN A 131 11.21 -21.13 10.30
C GLN A 131 12.61 -20.68 10.78
N VAL A 132 13.18 -19.62 10.20
CA VAL A 132 14.60 -19.22 10.39
C VAL A 132 14.77 -18.23 11.59
N PRO A 133 15.92 -18.21 12.32
CA PRO A 133 15.99 -17.70 13.70
C PRO A 133 15.90 -16.18 13.88
N GLY A 134 15.25 -15.77 14.99
CA GLY A 134 15.46 -14.57 15.81
C GLY A 134 15.60 -13.22 15.11
N ARG A 135 16.75 -12.94 14.48
CA ARG A 135 17.00 -11.68 13.76
C ARG A 135 16.34 -11.63 12.38
N LEU A 136 16.19 -12.78 11.71
CA LEU A 136 15.36 -12.87 10.50
C LEU A 136 13.89 -12.61 10.84
N ALA A 137 13.41 -13.15 11.97
CA ALA A 137 12.04 -12.95 12.42
C ALA A 137 11.71 -11.46 12.60
N GLY A 138 12.60 -10.68 13.25
CA GLY A 138 12.38 -9.25 13.49
C GLY A 138 12.24 -8.37 12.25
N ASP A 139 13.18 -8.45 11.30
CA ASP A 139 13.09 -7.65 10.07
C ASP A 139 11.93 -8.11 9.17
N VAL A 140 11.61 -9.41 9.19
CA VAL A 140 10.44 -9.95 8.50
C VAL A 140 9.15 -9.45 9.13
N ALA A 141 9.01 -9.51 10.46
CA ALA A 141 7.84 -9.00 11.18
C ALA A 141 7.62 -7.51 10.92
N ASN A 142 8.69 -6.71 10.95
CA ASN A 142 8.64 -5.28 10.58
C ASN A 142 8.10 -5.08 9.16
N ALA A 143 8.57 -5.88 8.19
CA ALA A 143 8.13 -5.80 6.79
C ALA A 143 6.68 -6.25 6.60
N VAL A 144 6.25 -7.32 7.29
CA VAL A 144 4.88 -7.83 7.25
C VAL A 144 3.90 -6.80 7.81
N ILE A 145 4.19 -6.22 8.98
CA ILE A 145 3.38 -5.16 9.58
C ILE A 145 3.33 -3.94 8.67
N ALA A 146 4.48 -3.51 8.13
CA ALA A 146 4.54 -2.39 7.20
C ALA A 146 3.66 -2.62 5.98
N TYR A 147 3.67 -3.83 5.41
CA TYR A 147 2.84 -4.21 4.28
C TYR A 147 1.35 -4.25 4.64
N ALA A 148 0.98 -4.91 5.75
CA ALA A 148 -0.41 -5.04 6.18
C ALA A 148 -1.02 -3.67 6.52
N ALA A 149 -0.29 -2.83 7.26
CA ALA A 149 -0.70 -1.46 7.57
C ALA A 149 -0.79 -0.60 6.31
N THR A 150 0.16 -0.74 5.39
CA THR A 150 0.13 -0.12 4.06
C THR A 150 -1.15 -0.48 3.31
N LYS A 151 -1.56 -1.75 3.32
CA LYS A 151 -2.83 -2.18 2.71
C LYS A 151 -4.04 -1.59 3.43
N ALA A 152 -4.04 -1.57 4.77
CA ALA A 152 -5.12 -0.97 5.55
C ALA A 152 -5.35 0.51 5.22
N MET A 153 -4.29 1.23 4.83
CA MET A 153 -4.34 2.63 4.43
C MET A 153 -4.87 2.87 3.01
N PHE A 154 -5.14 1.85 2.18
CA PHE A 154 -5.64 2.03 0.81
C PHE A 154 -6.82 3.02 0.65
N PRO A 155 -7.92 2.92 1.42
CA PRO A 155 -9.03 3.88 1.30
C PRO A 155 -8.60 5.31 1.67
N LEU A 156 -7.76 5.46 2.69
CA LEU A 156 -7.21 6.76 3.10
C LEU A 156 -6.32 7.36 2.01
N ARG A 157 -5.50 6.56 1.33
CA ARG A 157 -4.62 7.01 0.23
C ARG A 157 -5.40 7.60 -0.92
N ILE A 158 -6.50 6.96 -1.31
CA ILE A 158 -7.39 7.45 -2.37
C ILE A 158 -7.97 8.80 -1.97
N GLY A 159 -8.52 8.91 -0.76
CA GLY A 159 -9.11 10.15 -0.26
C GLY A 159 -8.08 11.28 -0.17
N LEU A 160 -6.93 11.02 0.42
CA LEU A 160 -5.85 12.00 0.58
C LEU A 160 -5.29 12.46 -0.77
N SER A 161 -5.08 11.53 -1.71
CA SER A 161 -4.60 11.86 -3.06
C SER A 161 -5.61 12.73 -3.80
N LEU A 162 -6.92 12.41 -3.74
CA LEU A 162 -7.96 13.24 -4.36
C LEU A 162 -8.03 14.64 -3.75
N TYR A 163 -7.89 14.74 -2.42
CA TYR A 163 -7.93 16.01 -1.70
C TYR A 163 -6.73 16.92 -2.03
N LEU A 164 -5.52 16.36 -2.10
CA LEU A 164 -4.29 17.12 -2.32
C LEU A 164 -3.98 17.38 -3.79
N SER A 165 -4.57 16.61 -4.72
CA SER A 165 -4.33 16.74 -6.17
C SER A 165 -4.47 18.16 -6.72
N PRO A 166 -5.51 18.96 -6.35
CA PRO A 166 -5.65 20.32 -6.87
C PRO A 166 -4.53 21.27 -6.43
N ALA A 167 -4.10 21.17 -5.17
CA ALA A 167 -3.02 22.00 -4.63
C ALA A 167 -1.68 21.62 -5.28
N PHE A 168 -1.40 20.33 -5.40
CA PHE A 168 -0.18 19.83 -6.05
C PHE A 168 -0.12 20.18 -7.55
N SER A 169 -1.25 20.08 -8.25
CA SER A 169 -1.32 20.45 -9.67
C SER A 169 -0.89 21.89 -9.90
N ARG A 170 -1.43 22.83 -9.10
CA ARG A 170 -1.13 24.26 -9.25
C ARG A 170 0.27 24.62 -8.76
N GLY A 171 0.72 23.99 -7.67
CA GLY A 171 1.99 24.32 -7.02
C GLY A 171 3.23 23.73 -7.69
N ILE A 172 3.11 22.54 -8.29
CA ILE A 172 4.27 21.77 -8.77
C ILE A 172 4.13 21.42 -10.26
N VAL A 173 3.00 20.83 -10.67
CA VAL A 173 2.88 20.30 -12.04
C VAL A 173 2.77 21.40 -13.09
N GLU A 174 1.96 22.42 -12.82
CA GLU A 174 1.76 23.55 -13.74
C GLU A 174 3.05 24.37 -13.99
N PRO A 175 3.84 24.77 -12.98
CA PRO A 175 5.11 25.47 -13.22
C PRO A 175 6.17 24.60 -13.92
N ILE A 176 6.22 23.29 -13.65
CA ILE A 176 7.11 22.38 -14.38
C ILE A 176 6.67 22.27 -15.84
N ARG A 177 5.37 22.11 -16.10
CA ARG A 177 4.82 22.03 -17.45
C ARG A 177 5.12 23.29 -18.26
N THR A 178 4.90 24.48 -17.71
CA THR A 178 5.18 25.73 -18.41
C THR A 178 6.67 25.94 -18.64
N SER A 179 7.53 25.54 -17.69
CA SER A 179 8.99 25.61 -17.84
C SER A 179 9.51 24.67 -18.92
N VAL A 180 9.06 23.40 -18.94
CA VAL A 180 9.49 22.39 -19.92
C VAL A 180 8.96 22.73 -21.31
N VAL A 181 7.66 23.02 -21.45
CA VAL A 181 7.07 23.40 -22.75
C VAL A 181 7.67 24.72 -23.24
N GLY A 182 7.95 25.66 -22.33
CA GLY A 182 8.62 26.92 -22.66
C GLY A 182 10.05 26.74 -23.17
N LEU A 183 10.76 25.72 -22.69
CA LEU A 183 12.09 25.36 -23.18
C LEU A 183 12.02 24.79 -24.61
N PHE A 184 11.06 23.91 -24.89
CA PHE A 184 10.91 23.27 -26.20
C PHE A 184 10.24 24.15 -27.26
N ARG A 185 9.51 25.22 -26.88
CA ARG A 185 8.95 26.21 -27.82
C ARG A 185 9.89 27.35 -28.18
N ARG A 186 11.06 27.44 -27.53
CA ARG A 186 12.08 28.47 -27.76
C ARG A 186 13.21 28.03 -28.70
N GLN A 187 13.11 26.82 -29.27
CA GLN A 187 13.90 26.36 -30.41
C GLN A 187 13.00 26.24 -31.63
#